data_AF-A0AA42NM56-F1
#
_entry.id   AF-A0AA42NM56-F1
#
_cell.length_a   1.000
_cell.length_b   1.000
_cell.length_c   1.000
_cell.angle_alpha   90.00
_cell.angle_beta   90.00
_cell.angle_gamma   90.00
#
_symmetry.space_group_name_H-M   'P 1'
#
loop_
_entity.id
_entity.type
_entity.pdbx_description
1 polymer ?
#
loop_
_entity_poly.entity_id
_entity_poly.type
_entity_poly.pdbx_seq_one_letter_code
_entity_poly.pdbx_strand_id
1 'polypeptide(L)'
;MINRQKQLEDLHTHLDELIAVLAQDQACQWHSHFAWSEQRVVRLLSQGFTQDDLNELSSSVNHVFGGSGSFNDYAPVVQRLDGTFSIIVGMDSFDELASKVYDSALALRVAGNVA
;
A
#
# COMPACT_ATOMS: atom_id res chain seq x y z
N MET A 1 -7.83 -23.77 -2.30
CA MET A 1 -8.94 -23.06 -1.62
C MET A 1 -8.42 -21.66 -1.33
N ILE A 2 -9.09 -20.61 -1.80
CA ILE A 2 -8.63 -19.23 -1.59
C ILE A 2 -8.87 -18.89 -0.12
N ASN A 3 -7.80 -18.55 0.62
CA ASN A 3 -7.91 -18.14 2.02
C ASN A 3 -7.93 -16.61 2.10
N ARG A 4 -9.14 -16.02 2.08
CA ARG A 4 -9.34 -14.57 2.11
C ARG A 4 -8.81 -13.91 3.39
N GLN A 5 -8.94 -14.61 4.53
CA GLN A 5 -8.39 -14.15 5.81
C GLN A 5 -6.88 -13.96 5.72
N LYS A 6 -6.18 -14.96 5.20
CA LYS A 6 -4.72 -14.90 5.04
C LYS A 6 -4.30 -13.78 4.08
N GLN A 7 -5.01 -13.58 2.98
CA GLN A 7 -4.70 -12.50 2.03
C GLN A 7 -4.90 -11.11 2.65
N LEU A 8 -5.91 -10.94 3.51
CA LEU A 8 -6.11 -9.68 4.23
C LEU A 8 -5.02 -9.46 5.30
N GLU A 9 -4.57 -10.52 5.98
CA GLU A 9 -3.42 -10.48 6.90
C GLU A 9 -2.09 -10.17 6.18
N ASP A 10 -1.91 -10.68 4.97
CA ASP A 10 -0.75 -10.37 4.13
C ASP A 10 -0.73 -8.90 3.73
N LEU A 11 -1.89 -8.36 3.29
CA LEU A 11 -2.01 -6.93 3.01
C LEU A 11 -1.74 -6.09 4.26
N HIS A 12 -2.23 -6.50 5.43
CA HIS A 12 -1.94 -5.81 6.70
C HIS A 12 -0.43 -5.70 6.95
N THR A 13 0.28 -6.82 6.82
CA THR A 13 1.72 -6.90 7.06
C THR A 13 2.49 -5.98 6.10
N HIS A 14 2.17 -6.04 4.81
CA HIS A 14 2.85 -5.20 3.82
C HIS A 14 2.53 -3.71 3.97
N LEU A 15 1.31 -3.36 4.42
CA LEU A 15 0.96 -1.98 4.73
C LEU A 15 1.77 -1.45 5.92
N ASP A 16 1.90 -2.23 7.00
CA ASP A 16 2.70 -1.85 8.17
C ASP A 16 4.17 -1.60 7.79
N GLU A 17 4.77 -2.52 7.03
CA GLU A 17 6.13 -2.37 6.50
C GLU A 17 6.30 -1.13 5.63
N LEU A 18 5.35 -0.88 4.70
CA LEU A 18 5.40 0.29 3.83
C LEU A 18 5.26 1.59 4.63
N ILE A 19 4.33 1.66 5.59
CA ILE A 19 4.10 2.83 6.43
C ILE A 19 5.36 3.15 7.25
N ALA A 20 6.01 2.14 7.82
CA ALA A 20 7.25 2.32 8.59
C ALA A 20 8.38 2.92 7.74
N VAL A 21 8.47 2.53 6.46
CA VAL A 21 9.42 3.10 5.49
C VAL A 21 9.03 4.52 5.10
N LEU A 22 7.75 4.76 4.79
CA LEU A 22 7.28 6.12 4.44
C LEU A 22 7.45 7.12 5.58
N ALA A 23 7.43 6.66 6.84
CA ALA A 23 7.67 7.51 8.01
C ALA A 23 9.10 8.10 8.08
N GLN A 24 10.05 7.58 7.30
CA GLN A 24 11.39 8.16 7.18
C GLN A 24 11.38 9.51 6.45
N ASP A 25 10.37 9.74 5.59
CA ASP A 25 10.16 11.01 4.90
C ASP A 25 8.99 11.77 5.55
N GLN A 26 9.33 12.77 6.36
CA GLN A 26 8.33 13.62 7.03
C GLN A 26 7.46 14.44 6.06
N ALA A 27 7.90 14.60 4.81
CA ALA A 27 7.14 15.28 3.76
C ALA A 27 6.33 14.32 2.88
N CYS A 28 6.35 13.01 3.17
CA CYS A 28 5.64 12.03 2.36
C CYS A 28 4.11 12.19 2.48
N GLN A 29 3.49 12.69 1.41
CA GLN A 29 2.04 12.87 1.33
C GLN A 29 1.24 11.56 1.39
N TRP A 30 1.86 10.44 1.00
CA TRP A 30 1.19 9.14 0.86
C TRP A 30 1.05 8.37 2.17
N HIS A 31 1.81 8.72 3.20
CA HIS A 31 1.76 8.06 4.50
C HIS A 31 0.31 8.00 5.05
N SER A 32 -0.41 9.13 4.98
CA SER A 32 -1.79 9.22 5.49
C SER A 32 -2.77 8.28 4.77
N HIS A 33 -2.60 8.07 3.47
CA HIS A 33 -3.44 7.19 2.66
C HIS A 33 -3.26 5.72 3.07
N PHE A 34 -2.01 5.28 3.21
CA PHE A 34 -1.71 3.89 3.59
C PHE A 34 -2.07 3.61 5.05
N ALA A 35 -1.85 4.56 5.96
CA ALA A 35 -2.28 4.43 7.35
C ALA A 35 -3.81 4.30 7.49
N TRP A 36 -4.58 5.06 6.70
CA TRP A 36 -6.04 4.88 6.68
C TRP A 36 -6.45 3.50 6.14
N SER A 37 -5.75 3.02 5.11
CA SER A 37 -6.00 1.69 4.53
C SER A 37 -5.69 0.57 5.53
N GLU A 38 -4.61 0.70 6.30
CA GLU A 38 -4.24 -0.23 7.38
C GLU A 38 -5.30 -0.27 8.49
N GLN A 39 -5.79 0.89 8.94
CA GLN A 39 -6.92 0.94 9.88
C GLN A 39 -8.18 0.24 9.35
N ARG A 40 -8.45 0.34 8.05
CA ARG A 40 -9.57 -0.35 7.41
C ARG A 40 -9.35 -1.87 7.40
N VAL A 41 -8.13 -2.32 7.11
CA VAL A 41 -7.74 -3.75 7.20
C VAL A 41 -7.96 -4.30 8.61
N VAL A 42 -7.45 -3.61 9.64
CA VAL A 42 -7.60 -4.00 11.05
C VAL A 42 -9.08 -4.13 11.43
N ARG A 43 -9.92 -3.17 10.99
CA ARG A 43 -11.36 -3.22 11.22
C ARG A 43 -11.99 -4.48 10.62
N LEU A 44 -11.71 -4.77 9.34
CA LEU A 44 -12.23 -5.94 8.64
C LEU A 44 -11.76 -7.26 9.27
N LEU A 45 -10.50 -7.34 9.71
CA LEU A 45 -9.99 -8.51 10.43
C LEU A 45 -10.72 -8.74 11.76
N SER A 46 -11.10 -7.66 12.47
CA SER A 46 -11.77 -7.76 13.77
C SER A 46 -13.28 -8.00 13.70
N GLN A 47 -13.95 -7.50 12.66
CA GLN A 47 -15.41 -7.51 12.53
C GLN A 47 -15.92 -8.55 11.53
N GLY A 48 -15.00 -9.18 10.78
CA GLY A 48 -15.33 -9.96 9.59
C GLY A 48 -15.51 -9.07 8.36
N PHE A 49 -15.58 -9.70 7.20
CA PHE A 49 -15.67 -9.02 5.91
C PHE A 49 -16.46 -9.84 4.91
N THR A 50 -17.08 -9.14 3.97
CA THR A 50 -17.66 -9.70 2.74
C THR A 50 -16.65 -9.58 1.59
N GLN A 51 -16.94 -10.23 0.45
CA GLN A 51 -16.11 -10.06 -0.75
C GLN A 51 -16.21 -8.63 -1.32
N ASP A 52 -17.33 -7.93 -1.13
CA ASP A 52 -17.49 -6.55 -1.56
C ASP A 52 -16.60 -5.61 -0.74
N ASP A 53 -16.50 -5.82 0.57
CA ASP A 53 -15.56 -5.07 1.43
C ASP A 53 -14.11 -5.22 0.94
N LEU A 54 -13.72 -6.43 0.54
CA LEU A 54 -12.39 -6.72 0.00
C LEU A 54 -12.15 -6.06 -1.37
N ASN A 55 -13.17 -6.03 -2.23
CA ASN A 55 -13.10 -5.37 -3.53
C ASN A 55 -12.96 -3.85 -3.39
N GLU A 56 -13.71 -3.26 -2.46
CA GLU A 56 -13.64 -1.83 -2.15
C GLU A 56 -12.30 -1.46 -1.52
N LEU A 57 -11.81 -2.24 -0.55
CA LEU A 57 -10.51 -2.02 0.07
C LEU A 57 -9.40 -2.09 -0.99
N SER A 58 -9.42 -3.12 -1.84
CA SER A 58 -8.47 -3.26 -2.95
C SER A 58 -8.51 -2.06 -3.90
N SER A 59 -9.70 -1.57 -4.22
CA SER A 59 -9.89 -0.41 -5.09
C SER A 59 -9.36 0.87 -4.44
N SER A 60 -9.60 1.04 -3.15
CA SER A 60 -9.11 2.17 -2.37
C SER A 60 -7.58 2.20 -2.31
N VAL A 61 -6.94 1.07 -1.95
CA VAL A 61 -5.47 0.98 -1.86
C VAL A 61 -4.83 1.21 -3.23
N ASN A 62 -5.35 0.59 -4.28
CA ASN A 62 -4.73 0.67 -5.60
C ASN A 62 -5.06 1.96 -6.37
N HIS A 63 -5.97 2.80 -5.87
CA HIS A 63 -6.35 4.05 -6.56
C HIS A 63 -5.16 5.00 -6.75
N VAL A 64 -4.23 5.03 -5.80
CA VAL A 64 -3.07 5.94 -5.83
C VAL A 64 -1.96 5.49 -6.76
N PHE A 65 -2.00 4.28 -7.31
CA PHE A 65 -0.94 3.75 -8.19
C PHE A 65 -1.13 4.16 -9.68
N GLY A 66 -2.22 4.85 -10.03
CA GLY A 66 -2.51 5.24 -11.41
C GLY A 66 -2.56 6.76 -11.62
N GLY A 67 -2.10 7.22 -12.79
CA GLY A 67 -2.19 8.63 -13.21
C GLY A 67 -0.91 9.45 -13.01
N SER A 68 -0.93 10.71 -13.43
CA SER A 68 0.19 11.64 -13.21
C SER A 68 0.16 12.22 -11.80
N GLY A 69 1.32 12.24 -11.13
CA GLY A 69 1.42 12.59 -9.71
C GLY A 69 0.94 11.47 -8.79
N SER A 70 0.99 10.23 -9.28
CA SER A 70 0.58 9.04 -8.53
C SER A 70 1.66 8.63 -7.52
N PHE A 71 1.33 7.66 -6.68
CA PHE A 71 2.28 7.03 -5.78
C PHE A 71 3.47 6.41 -6.53
N ASN A 72 3.27 5.96 -7.77
CA ASN A 72 4.37 5.44 -8.61
C ASN A 72 5.36 6.52 -9.06
N ASP A 73 4.97 7.80 -9.00
CA ASP A 73 5.85 8.93 -9.31
C ASP A 73 6.66 9.39 -8.08
N TYR A 74 6.36 8.85 -6.89
CA TYR A 74 7.07 9.20 -5.67
C TYR A 74 8.48 8.59 -5.69
N ALA A 75 9.49 9.45 -5.56
CA ALA A 75 10.88 9.07 -5.43
C ALA A 75 11.38 9.42 -4.02
N PRO A 76 11.79 8.45 -3.20
CA PRO A 76 12.25 8.69 -1.83
C PRO A 76 13.70 9.20 -1.81
N VAL A 77 13.93 10.38 -2.37
CA VAL A 77 15.27 10.96 -2.53
C VAL A 77 15.41 12.33 -1.86
N VAL A 78 16.60 12.60 -1.35
CA VAL A 78 17.03 13.91 -0.86
C VAL A 78 18.08 14.49 -1.80
N GLN A 79 17.97 15.79 -2.05
CA GLN A 79 18.99 16.53 -2.79
C GLN A 79 20.21 16.78 -1.89
N ARG A 80 21.40 16.49 -2.41
CA ARG A 80 22.70 16.74 -1.78
C ARG A 80 23.24 18.12 -2.15
N LEU A 81 24.20 18.59 -1.36
CA LEU A 81 24.85 19.90 -1.57
C LEU A 81 25.59 20.01 -2.91
N ASP A 82 26.03 18.88 -3.47
CA ASP A 82 26.70 18.81 -4.78
C ASP A 82 25.72 18.79 -5.97
N GLY A 83 24.41 18.92 -5.70
CA GLY A 83 23.36 18.90 -6.70
C GLY A 83 22.90 17.49 -7.11
N THR A 84 23.49 16.43 -6.54
CA THR A 84 23.05 15.05 -6.77
C THR A 84 21.87 14.66 -5.88
N PHE A 85 21.28 13.49 -6.13
CA PHE A 85 20.21 12.93 -5.30
C PHE A 85 20.69 11.63 -4.65
N SER A 86 20.21 11.35 -3.46
CA SER A 86 20.38 10.04 -2.83
C SER A 86 19.11 9.57 -2.16
N ILE A 87 18.94 8.26 -2.09
CA ILE A 87 17.83 7.64 -1.36
C ILE A 87 17.85 8.10 0.09
N ILE A 88 16.66 8.38 0.63
CA ILE A 88 16.45 8.66 2.05
C ILE A 88 16.84 7.41 2.84
N VAL A 89 17.68 7.58 3.86
CA VAL A 89 18.17 6.46 4.68
C VAL A 89 17.00 5.66 5.22
N GLY A 90 17.03 4.34 5.02
CA GLY A 90 15.96 3.43 5.46
C GLY A 90 14.81 3.25 4.45
N MET A 91 14.90 3.85 3.26
CA MET A 91 13.90 3.70 2.19
C MET A 91 14.40 2.86 1.01
N ASP A 92 15.49 2.10 1.18
CA ASP A 92 16.09 1.27 0.14
C ASP A 92 15.14 0.17 -0.39
N SER A 93 14.21 -0.31 0.44
CA SER A 93 13.22 -1.33 0.10
C SER A 93 11.88 -0.77 -0.39
N PHE A 94 11.80 0.55 -0.63
CA PHE A 94 10.54 1.23 -0.98
C PHE A 94 9.81 0.56 -2.17
N ASP A 95 10.51 0.37 -3.29
CA ASP A 95 9.90 -0.17 -4.52
C ASP A 95 9.37 -1.60 -4.32
N GLU A 96 10.08 -2.42 -3.55
CA GLU A 96 9.67 -3.79 -3.22
C GLU A 96 8.40 -3.79 -2.36
N LEU A 97 8.36 -2.95 -1.32
CA LEU A 97 7.22 -2.84 -0.41
C LEU A 97 6.00 -2.25 -1.11
N ALA A 98 6.18 -1.22 -1.94
CA ALA A 98 5.13 -0.66 -2.76
C ALA A 98 4.50 -1.72 -3.67
N SER A 99 5.34 -2.55 -4.31
CA SER A 99 4.89 -3.65 -5.17
C SER A 99 4.13 -4.72 -4.39
N LYS A 100 4.63 -5.12 -3.20
CA LYS A 100 3.94 -6.08 -2.32
C LYS A 100 2.56 -5.59 -1.88
N VAL A 101 2.43 -4.31 -1.54
CA VAL A 101 1.13 -3.71 -1.19
C VAL A 101 0.18 -3.74 -2.38
N TYR A 102 0.64 -3.34 -3.57
CA TYR A 102 -0.18 -3.38 -4.79
C TYR A 102 -0.67 -4.79 -5.09
N ASP A 103 0.23 -5.77 -5.10
CA ASP A 103 -0.09 -7.17 -5.42
C ASP A 103 -1.02 -7.80 -4.39
N SER A 104 -0.78 -7.53 -3.10
CA SER A 104 -1.62 -8.05 -2.01
C SER A 104 -3.02 -7.44 -2.05
N ALA A 105 -3.11 -6.14 -2.30
CA ALA A 105 -4.39 -5.47 -2.48
C ALA A 105 -5.11 -6.01 -3.72
N LEU A 106 -4.41 -6.23 -4.83
CA LEU A 106 -5.01 -6.79 -6.05
C LEU A 106 -5.52 -8.21 -5.84
N ALA A 107 -4.80 -9.04 -5.08
CA ALA A 107 -5.17 -10.41 -4.76
C ALA A 107 -6.48 -10.53 -3.95
N LEU A 108 -6.90 -9.47 -3.25
CA LEU A 108 -8.19 -9.42 -2.56
C LEU A 108 -9.38 -9.45 -3.52
N ARG A 109 -9.21 -9.01 -4.76
CA ARG A 109 -10.29 -8.99 -5.75
C ARG A 109 -10.69 -10.41 -6.17
N VAL A 110 -11.93 -10.55 -6.63
CA VAL A 110 -12.31 -11.60 -7.58
C VAL A 110 -12.48 -10.92 -8.94
N ALA A 111 -11.77 -11.38 -9.97
CA ALA A 111 -12.09 -11.00 -11.34
C ALA A 111 -13.26 -11.89 -11.82
N GLY A 112 -14.46 -11.33 -11.96
CA GLY A 112 -15.59 -12.02 -12.57
C GLY A 112 -16.95 -11.44 -12.21
N ASN A 113 -17.66 -10.94 -13.22
CA ASN A 113 -19.11 -10.82 -13.17
C ASN A 113 -19.69 -12.22 -12.90
N VAL A 114 -20.51 -12.33 -11.87
CA VAL A 114 -21.52 -13.37 -11.79
C VAL A 114 -22.68 -12.94 -12.69
N ALA A 115 -22.71 -13.47 -13.91
CA ALA A 115 -23.93 -13.73 -14.70
C ALA A 115 -23.53 -14.52 -15.96
#